data_AF-A0A5B0KMA3-F1
#
_entry.id   AF-A0A5B0KMA3-F1
#
_cell.length_a   1.000
_cell.length_b   1.000
_cell.length_c   1.000
_cell.angle_alpha   90.00
_cell.angle_beta   90.00
_cell.angle_gamma   90.00
#
_symmetry.space_group_name_H-M   'P 1'
#
loop_
_entity.id
_entity.type
_entity.pdbx_description
1 polymer ?
#
loop_
_entity_poly.entity_id
_entity_poly.type
_entity_poly.pdbx_seq_one_letter_code
_entity_poly.pdbx_strand_id
1 'polypeptide(L)'
;MPSKSIKAIVQEINNDEADGGGLWLPNIQRQFVWNTDQIARLFDSVMRQYPLSSMLFWKTREAIKHRKFIQNFNGSKVDLKDHYHHGKTKAKWLVLDGQQRLQSFYLALKGSIDGQVLHFD
;
A
#
# COMPACT_ATOMS: atom_id res chain seq x y z
N MET A 1 7.00 15.56 0.30
CA MET A 1 6.26 15.40 -0.97
C MET A 1 5.27 16.53 -1.08
N PRO A 2 4.99 17.07 -2.29
CA PRO A 2 3.79 17.89 -2.50
C PRO A 2 2.53 17.09 -2.09
N SER A 3 1.42 17.76 -1.79
CA SER A 3 0.18 17.04 -1.49
C SER A 3 -0.20 16.18 -2.71
N LYS A 4 -0.37 14.87 -2.48
CA LYS A 4 -0.80 13.92 -3.51
C LYS A 4 -2.20 13.44 -3.18
N SER A 5 -3.02 13.26 -4.21
CA SER A 5 -4.31 12.59 -4.05
C SER A 5 -4.11 11.11 -3.70
N ILE A 6 -5.11 10.47 -3.08
CA ILE A 6 -5.09 9.03 -2.80
C ILE A 6 -4.86 8.25 -4.10
N LYS A 7 -5.50 8.66 -5.20
CA LYS A 7 -5.32 8.06 -6.53
C LYS A 7 -3.85 8.10 -6.99
N ALA A 8 -3.18 9.24 -6.85
CA ALA A 8 -1.78 9.38 -7.24
C ALA A 8 -0.86 8.47 -6.39
N ILE A 9 -1.08 8.42 -5.08
CA ILE A 9 -0.31 7.53 -4.18
C ILE A 9 -0.51 6.06 -4.58
N VAL A 10 -1.74 5.65 -4.88
CA VAL A 10 -2.06 4.27 -5.28
C VAL A 10 -1.39 3.88 -6.61
N GLN A 11 -1.19 4.82 -7.54
CA GLN A 11 -0.48 4.57 -8.80
C GLN A 11 1.04 4.35 -8.61
N GLU A 12 1.61 4.81 -7.50
CA GLU A 12 3.03 4.65 -7.18
C GLU A 12 3.32 3.33 -6.45
N ILE A 13 2.29 2.70 -5.87
CA ILE A 13 2.42 1.41 -5.18
C ILE A 13 2.87 0.32 -6.17
N ASN A 14 3.91 -0.43 -5.78
CA ASN A 14 4.46 -1.54 -6.56
C ASN A 14 4.98 -1.15 -7.96
N ASN A 15 5.29 0.12 -8.21
CA ASN A 15 5.64 0.64 -9.52
C ASN A 15 7.06 1.23 -9.51
N ASP A 16 8.06 0.51 -10.03
CA ASP A 16 9.45 0.97 -10.04
C ASP A 16 9.77 2.05 -11.08
N GLU A 17 8.84 2.31 -12.01
CA GLU A 17 8.92 3.39 -13.01
C GLU A 17 8.36 4.71 -12.49
N ALA A 18 7.62 4.70 -11.37
CA ALA A 18 7.11 5.91 -10.74
C ALA A 18 8.24 6.85 -10.28
N ASP A 19 7.95 8.15 -10.22
CA ASP A 19 8.92 9.13 -9.75
C ASP A 19 9.44 8.79 -8.35
N GLY A 20 10.76 8.79 -8.19
CA GLY A 20 11.43 8.34 -6.98
C GLY A 20 11.44 6.82 -6.76
N GLY A 21 11.10 6.02 -7.78
CA GLY A 21 11.22 4.56 -7.87
C GLY A 21 10.20 3.75 -7.08
N GLY A 22 8.99 4.28 -6.96
CA GLY A 22 7.84 3.57 -6.41
C GLY A 22 7.72 3.54 -4.89
N LEU A 23 6.54 3.12 -4.44
CA LEU A 23 6.18 2.98 -3.04
C LEU A 23 6.10 1.50 -2.63
N TRP A 24 6.86 1.15 -1.58
CA TRP A 24 7.07 -0.24 -1.15
C TRP A 24 6.95 -0.39 0.36
N LEU A 25 6.84 -1.64 0.82
CA LEU A 25 6.83 -1.98 2.24
C LEU A 25 8.21 -2.49 2.68
N PRO A 26 8.84 -1.94 3.71
CA PRO A 26 10.03 -2.56 4.28
C PRO A 26 9.70 -3.93 4.88
N ASN A 27 10.61 -4.88 4.79
CA ASN A 27 10.34 -6.28 5.18
C ASN A 27 9.92 -6.46 6.65
N ILE A 28 10.34 -5.54 7.54
CA ILE A 28 10.00 -5.54 8.97
C ILE A 28 8.50 -5.29 9.23
N GLN A 29 7.78 -4.74 8.24
CA GLN A 29 6.35 -4.45 8.39
C GLN A 29 5.53 -5.71 8.64
N ARG A 30 4.56 -5.61 9.54
CA ARG A 30 3.64 -6.71 9.87
C ARG A 30 2.72 -7.07 8.72
N GLN A 31 2.04 -8.20 8.83
CA GLN A 31 1.06 -8.62 7.82
C GLN A 31 -0.15 -7.68 7.78
N PHE A 32 -0.85 -7.66 6.64
CA PHE A 32 -2.14 -7.01 6.56
C PHE A 32 -3.18 -7.84 7.33
N VAL A 33 -3.98 -7.18 8.16
CA VAL A 33 -4.95 -7.86 9.07
C VAL A 33 -6.31 -7.18 9.11
N TRP A 34 -6.53 -6.16 8.28
CA TRP A 34 -7.83 -5.47 8.27
C TRP A 34 -8.86 -6.27 7.47
N ASN A 35 -10.07 -6.33 8.01
CA ASN A 35 -11.22 -6.91 7.31
C ASN A 35 -11.95 -5.86 6.45
N THR A 36 -12.93 -6.32 5.66
CA THR A 36 -13.74 -5.46 4.78
C THR A 36 -14.48 -4.36 5.52
N ASP A 37 -14.99 -4.60 6.73
CA ASP A 37 -15.67 -3.57 7.55
C ASP A 37 -14.73 -2.42 7.94
N GLN A 38 -13.49 -2.73 8.32
CA GLN A 38 -12.48 -1.72 8.65
C GLN A 38 -12.08 -0.91 7.42
N ILE A 39 -12.00 -1.56 6.26
CA ILE A 39 -11.76 -0.88 4.97
C ILE A 39 -12.93 0.04 4.65
N ALA A 40 -14.17 -0.43 4.75
CA ALA A 40 -15.37 0.38 4.50
C ALA A 40 -15.42 1.62 5.40
N ARG A 41 -15.13 1.47 6.70
CA ARG A 41 -15.07 2.60 7.65
C ARG A 41 -13.98 3.62 7.31
N LEU A 42 -12.85 3.17 6.76
CA LEU A 42 -11.81 4.09 6.27
C LEU A 42 -12.32 4.92 5.09
N PHE A 43 -13.02 4.30 4.13
CA PHE A 43 -13.61 5.00 3.00
C PHE A 43 -14.75 5.94 3.45
N ASP A 44 -15.61 5.52 4.37
CA ASP A 44 -16.64 6.38 4.96
C ASP A 44 -16.03 7.62 5.62
N SER A 45 -14.92 7.44 6.36
CA SER A 45 -14.18 8.57 6.94
C SER A 45 -13.64 9.53 5.89
N VAL A 46 -13.11 9.02 4.78
CA VAL A 46 -12.64 9.85 3.64
C VAL A 46 -13.79 10.61 3.01
N MET A 47 -14.93 9.95 2.75
CA MET A 47 -16.10 10.56 2.12
C MET A 47 -16.73 11.64 3.00
N ARG A 48 -16.71 11.45 4.32
CA ARG A 48 -17.16 12.43 5.32
C ARG A 48 -16.14 13.52 5.63
N GLN A 49 -14.96 13.50 4.98
CA GLN A 49 -13.86 14.43 5.21
C GLN A 49 -13.35 14.43 6.66
N TYR A 50 -13.46 13.29 7.36
CA TYR A 50 -12.84 13.15 8.67
C TYR A 50 -11.31 13.09 8.53
N PRO A 51 -10.59 13.73 9.47
CA PRO A 51 -9.14 13.76 9.42
C PRO A 51 -8.58 12.34 9.57
N LEU A 52 -7.80 11.91 8.58
CA LEU A 52 -6.98 10.71 8.70
C LEU A 52 -5.68 11.06 9.42
N SER A 53 -5.20 10.17 10.27
CA SER A 53 -3.87 10.31 10.88
C SER A 53 -2.78 10.46 9.81
N SER A 54 -1.64 11.03 10.17
CA SER A 54 -0.49 11.15 9.27
C SER A 54 -0.02 9.78 8.73
N MET A 55 0.73 9.82 7.62
CA MET A 55 1.45 8.67 7.06
C MET A 55 2.93 9.01 6.99
N LEU A 56 3.80 8.05 7.31
CA LEU A 56 5.25 8.25 7.34
C LEU A 56 5.94 7.46 6.23
N PHE A 57 6.75 8.17 5.44
CA PHE A 57 7.48 7.62 4.30
C PHE A 57 8.96 7.94 4.40
N TRP A 58 9.80 6.99 3.98
CA TRP A 58 11.25 7.17 3.91
C TRP A 58 11.76 7.00 2.47
N LYS A 59 12.39 8.05 1.92
CA LYS A 59 13.06 8.00 0.62
C LYS A 59 14.50 7.57 0.80
N THR A 60 14.92 6.52 0.10
CA THR A 60 16.30 6.04 0.15
C THR A 60 16.75 5.41 -1.17
N ARG A 61 18.06 5.46 -1.45
CA ARG A 61 18.72 4.71 -2.53
C ARG A 61 19.42 3.45 -2.00
N GLU A 62 19.43 3.25 -0.69
CA GLU A 62 20.09 2.11 -0.07
C GLU A 62 19.45 0.79 -0.49
N ALA A 63 20.26 -0.27 -0.50
CA ALA A 63 19.84 -1.63 -0.85
C ALA A 63 19.06 -2.29 0.30
N ILE A 64 17.93 -1.72 0.67
CA ILE A 64 17.05 -2.24 1.73
C ILE A 64 16.12 -3.31 1.18
N LYS A 65 15.99 -4.42 1.93
CA LYS A 65 15.02 -5.47 1.63
C LYS A 65 13.60 -4.94 1.84
N HIS A 66 12.80 -5.04 0.79
CA HIS A 66 11.42 -4.56 0.75
C HIS A 66 10.55 -5.57 0.02
N ARG A 67 9.24 -5.41 0.18
CA ARG A 67 8.23 -6.24 -0.45
C ARG A 67 7.15 -5.39 -1.10
N LYS A 68 6.45 -6.02 -2.04
CA LYS A 68 5.25 -5.48 -2.67
C LYS A 68 4.07 -5.39 -1.68
N PHE A 69 3.19 -4.45 -1.91
CA PHE A 69 1.81 -4.48 -1.42
C PHE A 69 1.06 -5.65 -2.05
N ILE A 70 0.06 -6.16 -1.34
CA ILE A 70 -0.73 -7.31 -1.78
C ILE A 70 -1.79 -6.82 -2.77
N GLN A 71 -1.81 -7.35 -3.99
CA GLN A 71 -2.82 -6.96 -4.98
C GLN A 71 -4.09 -7.82 -4.87
N ASN A 72 -3.93 -9.12 -4.61
CA ASN A 72 -5.04 -10.05 -4.41
C ASN A 72 -4.93 -10.62 -3.01
N PHE A 73 -5.80 -10.19 -2.10
CA PHE A 73 -5.81 -10.66 -0.72
C PHE A 73 -6.88 -11.73 -0.57
N ASN A 74 -6.48 -12.97 -0.32
CA ASN A 74 -7.36 -14.02 0.13
C ASN A 74 -7.11 -14.23 1.63
N GLY A 75 -8.15 -14.27 2.47
CA GLY A 75 -8.02 -14.33 3.94
C GLY A 75 -7.14 -15.47 4.50
N SER A 76 -6.69 -16.39 3.66
CA SER A 76 -5.70 -17.44 3.91
C SER A 76 -4.29 -17.00 3.50
N LYS A 77 -3.35 -16.98 4.47
CA LYS A 77 -1.88 -16.82 4.34
C LYS A 77 -1.39 -16.47 2.92
N VAL A 78 -1.34 -15.18 2.61
CA VAL A 78 -0.57 -14.68 1.47
C VAL A 78 0.88 -15.12 1.64
N ASP A 79 1.42 -15.89 0.68
CA ASP A 79 2.83 -16.26 0.72
C ASP A 79 3.68 -15.02 0.44
N LEU A 80 4.18 -14.41 1.51
CA LEU A 80 5.02 -13.21 1.43
C LEU A 80 6.35 -13.50 0.73
N LYS A 81 6.74 -14.77 0.55
CA LYS A 81 8.01 -15.14 -0.09
C LYS A 81 8.11 -14.65 -1.52
N ASP A 82 7.00 -14.68 -2.25
CA ASP A 82 6.94 -14.24 -3.65
C ASP A 82 6.94 -12.70 -3.80
N HIS A 83 6.71 -11.98 -2.71
CA HIS A 83 6.69 -10.52 -2.71
C HIS A 83 8.03 -9.88 -2.37
N TYR A 84 9.05 -10.67 -2.00
CA TYR A 84 10.36 -10.13 -1.62
C TYR A 84 11.17 -9.70 -2.83
N HIS A 85 11.56 -8.44 -2.84
CA HIS A 85 12.46 -7.89 -3.83
C HIS A 85 13.83 -7.64 -3.18
N HIS A 86 14.88 -8.17 -3.80
CA HIS A 86 16.24 -7.83 -3.42
C HIS A 86 16.47 -6.33 -3.69
N GLY A 87 17.04 -5.62 -2.72
CA GLY A 87 17.23 -4.19 -2.79
C GLY A 87 18.12 -3.78 -3.96
N LYS A 88 17.54 -3.20 -5.01
CA LYS A 88 18.30 -2.49 -6.05
C LYS A 88 18.72 -1.12 -5.51
N THR A 89 19.86 -0.57 -5.94
CA THR A 89 20.36 0.77 -5.55
C THR A 89 19.57 1.94 -6.16
N LYS A 90 18.41 1.67 -6.78
CA LYS A 90 17.47 2.69 -7.26
C LYS A 90 16.84 3.43 -6.06
N ALA A 91 16.54 4.70 -6.25
CA ALA A 91 15.70 5.45 -5.31
C ALA A 91 14.37 4.72 -5.12
N LYS A 92 13.84 4.71 -3.91
CA LYS A 92 12.52 4.16 -3.60
C LYS A 92 11.92 4.86 -2.38
N TRP A 93 10.62 4.76 -2.22
CA TRP A 93 9.91 5.16 -1.00
C TRP A 93 9.48 3.94 -0.20
N LEU A 94 9.74 3.97 1.10
CA LEU A 94 9.35 2.92 2.05
C LEU A 94 8.28 3.46 2.99
N VAL A 95 7.19 2.72 3.18
CA VAL A 95 6.17 3.06 4.17
C VAL A 95 6.62 2.63 5.56
N LEU A 96 6.80 3.60 6.44
CA LEU A 96 7.16 3.37 7.84
C LEU A 96 5.93 3.31 8.75
N ASP A 97 4.92 4.13 8.46
CA ASP A 97 3.62 4.11 9.14
C ASP A 97 2.45 4.31 8.16
N GLY A 98 1.27 3.82 8.51
CA GLY A 98 0.06 3.91 7.68
C GLY A 98 -0.14 2.73 6.72
N GLN A 99 0.67 1.67 6.85
CA GLN A 99 0.62 0.49 5.98
C GLN A 99 -0.80 -0.05 5.78
N GLN A 100 -1.56 -0.29 6.87
CA GLN A 100 -2.88 -0.92 6.76
C GLN A 100 -3.82 -0.05 5.93
N ARG A 101 -3.81 1.27 6.14
CA ARG A 101 -4.64 2.22 5.38
C ARG A 101 -4.27 2.26 3.90
N LEU A 102 -2.98 2.31 3.58
CA LEU A 102 -2.51 2.28 2.19
C LEU A 102 -2.82 0.95 1.49
N GLN A 103 -2.64 -0.17 2.19
CA GLN A 103 -3.00 -1.49 1.68
C GLN A 103 -4.51 -1.60 1.43
N SER A 104 -5.35 -1.04 2.31
CA SER A 104 -6.79 -0.94 2.12
C SER A 104 -7.17 -0.13 0.88
N PHE A 105 -6.57 1.06 0.68
CA PHE A 105 -6.80 1.84 -0.53
C PHE A 105 -6.34 1.11 -1.79
N TYR A 106 -5.19 0.43 -1.73
CA TYR A 106 -4.67 -0.33 -2.86
C TYR A 106 -5.56 -1.52 -3.23
N LEU A 107 -6.02 -2.31 -2.25
CA LEU A 107 -6.93 -3.43 -2.49
C LEU A 107 -8.25 -2.94 -3.08
N ALA A 108 -8.86 -1.91 -2.48
CA ALA A 108 -10.13 -1.39 -2.93
C ALA A 108 -10.05 -0.76 -4.34
N LEU A 109 -8.98 -0.03 -4.67
CA LEU A 109 -8.92 0.74 -5.92
C LEU A 109 -8.19 0.04 -7.08
N LYS A 110 -7.39 -1.00 -6.80
CA LYS A 110 -6.54 -1.68 -7.79
C LYS A 110 -6.46 -3.20 -7.63
N GLY A 111 -7.02 -3.75 -6.57
CA GLY A 111 -6.85 -5.14 -6.18
C GLY A 111 -8.17 -5.88 -5.99
N SER A 112 -8.09 -6.99 -5.26
CA SER A 112 -9.25 -7.79 -4.88
C SER A 112 -9.12 -8.31 -3.45
N ILE A 113 -10.27 -8.55 -2.81
CA ILE A 113 -10.40 -9.17 -1.49
C ILE A 113 -11.29 -10.39 -1.65
N ASP A 114 -10.74 -11.58 -1.41
CA ASP A 114 -11.43 -12.87 -1.60
C ASP A 114 -12.07 -12.98 -3.00
N GLY A 115 -11.37 -12.47 -4.02
CA GLY A 115 -11.84 -12.42 -5.41
C GLY A 115 -12.86 -11.32 -5.72
N GLN A 116 -13.32 -10.58 -4.71
CA GLN A 116 -14.23 -9.44 -4.87
C GLN A 116 -13.44 -8.18 -5.22
N VAL A 117 -13.96 -7.40 -6.17
CA VAL A 117 -13.40 -6.12 -6.62
C VAL A 117 -14.41 -5.02 -6.33
N LEU A 118 -13.94 -3.85 -5.90
CA LEU A 118 -14.81 -2.70 -5.72
C LEU A 118 -15.30 -2.20 -7.08
N HIS A 119 -16.62 -2.15 -7.25
CA HIS A 119 -17.28 -1.59 -8.41
C HIS A 119 -17.93 -0.25 -8.03
N PHE A 120 -17.84 0.74 -8.92
CA PHE A 120 -18.63 1.96 -8.86
C PHE A 120 -19.58 1.93 -10.05
N ASP A 121 -20.87 2.04 -9.77
CA ASP A 121 -21.91 2.21 -10.80
C ASP A 121 -21.94 3.64 -11.34
#